data_AF-A0A948WMG5-F1
#
_entry.id   AF-A0A948WMG5-F1
#
_cell.length_a   1.000
_cell.length_b   1.000
_cell.length_c   1.000
_cell.angle_alpha   90.00
_cell.angle_beta   90.00
_cell.angle_gamma   90.00
#
_symmetry.space_group_name_H-M   'P 1'
#
loop_
_entity.id
_entity.type
_entity.pdbx_description
1 polymer ?
#
loop_
_entity_poly.entity_id
_entity_poly.type
_entity_poly.pdbx_seq_one_letter_code
_entity_poly.pdbx_strand_id
1 'polypeptide(L)' 'MLKEFQTFAMKGNVVDMAVGVILGGAFGKIVTSLVNDIIMPPLGLLLG' A
#
# COMPACT_ATOMS: atom_id res chain seq x y z
N MET A 1 -9.39 -24.94 16.10
CA MET A 1 -8.38 -23.88 15.87
C MET A 1 -8.17 -23.58 14.38
N LEU A 2 -7.56 -24.48 13.58
CA LEU A 2 -7.29 -24.22 12.15
C LEU A 2 -8.55 -24.05 11.29
N LYS A 3 -9.59 -24.86 11.53
CA LYS A 3 -10.88 -24.74 10.83
C LYS A 3 -11.64 -23.46 11.20
N GLU A 4 -11.62 -23.06 12.48
CA GLU A 4 -12.24 -21.80 12.91
C GLU A 4 -11.47 -20.57 12.42
N PHE A 5 -10.13 -20.65 12.35
CA PHE A 5 -9.31 -19.59 11.77
C PHE A 5 -9.54 -19.44 10.27
N GLN A 6 -9.69 -20.54 9.54
CA GLN A 6 -10.08 -20.50 8.13
C GLN A 6 -11.46 -19.85 7.96
N THR A 7 -12.46 -20.25 8.76
CA THR A 7 -13.79 -19.62 8.73
C THR A 7 -13.74 -18.14 9.13
N PHE A 8 -12.85 -17.74 10.03
CA PHE A 8 -12.61 -16.35 10.42
C PHE A 8 -11.93 -15.54 9.31
N ALA A 9 -10.92 -16.10 8.66
CA ALA A 9 -10.19 -15.49 7.55
C ALA A 9 -11.03 -15.43 6.27
N MET A 10 -11.98 -16.35 6.06
CA MET A 10 -12.92 -16.30 4.94
C MET A 10 -14.05 -15.29 5.12
N LYS A 11 -14.11 -14.57 6.26
CA LYS A 11 -15.02 -13.44 6.42
C LYS A 11 -14.53 -12.27 5.57
N GLY A 12 -15.26 -11.92 4.52
CA GLY A 12 -14.91 -10.84 3.59
C GLY A 12 -14.51 -9.53 4.30
N ASN A 13 -15.24 -9.14 5.35
CA ASN A 13 -14.93 -7.93 6.15
C ASN A 13 -13.53 -7.92 6.77
N VAL A 14 -12.97 -9.08 7.15
CA VAL A 14 -11.62 -9.18 7.75
C VAL A 14 -10.54 -9.13 6.68
N VAL A 15 -10.79 -9.75 5.53
CA VAL A 15 -9.87 -9.74 4.37
C VAL A 15 -9.76 -8.32 3.80
N ASP A 16 -10.88 -7.66 3.59
CA ASP A 16 -10.92 -6.30 3.02
C ASP A 16 -10.24 -5.30 3.96
N MET A 17 -10.44 -5.46 5.28
CA MET A 17 -9.73 -4.68 6.30
C MET A 17 -8.21 -4.94 6.25
N ALA A 18 -7.77 -6.19 6.15
CA ALA A 18 -6.35 -6.53 6.06
C ALA A 18 -5.70 -5.95 4.80
N VAL A 19 -6.38 -6.03 3.65
CA VAL A 19 -5.94 -5.42 2.39
C VAL A 19 -5.84 -3.90 2.53
N GLY A 20 -6.83 -3.25 3.17
CA GLY A 20 -6.81 -1.82 3.43
C GLY A 20 -5.64 -1.35 4.30
N VAL A 21 -5.28 -2.11 5.33
CA VAL A 21 -4.12 -1.79 6.21
C VAL A 21 -2.80 -1.98 5.47
N ILE A 22 -2.66 -3.06 4.68
CA ILE A 22 -1.44 -3.34 3.91
C ILE A 22 -1.23 -2.26 2.85
N LEU A 23 -2.28 -1.90 2.11
CA LEU A 23 -2.22 -0.81 1.13
C LEU A 23 -1.96 0.52 1.83
N GLY A 24 -2.64 0.83 2.93
CA GLY A 24 -2.41 2.08 3.69
C GLY A 24 -0.97 2.24 4.19
N GLY A 25 -0.34 1.15 4.65
CA GLY A 25 1.05 1.17 5.11
C GLY A 25 2.09 1.22 3.99
N ALA A 26 1.79 0.63 2.82
CA ALA A 26 2.71 0.56 1.69
C ALA A 26 2.58 1.74 0.71
N PHE A 27 1.39 2.34 0.59
CA PHE A 27 1.07 3.35 -0.41
C PHE A 27 1.96 4.59 -0.33
N GLY A 28 2.33 5.01 0.89
CA GLY A 28 3.26 6.12 1.08
C GLY A 28 4.61 5.91 0.40
N LYS A 29 5.19 4.70 0.49
CA LYS A 29 6.46 4.38 -0.19
C LYS A 29 6.31 4.35 -1.71
N ILE A 30 5.17 3.88 -2.21
CA ILE A 30 4.86 3.86 -3.65
C ILE A 30 4.79 5.29 -4.18
N VAL A 31 4.10 6.18 -3.48
CA VAL A 31 4.01 7.60 -3.87
C VAL A 31 5.37 8.30 -3.75
N THR A 32 6.13 8.06 -2.69
CA THR A 32 7.47 8.64 -2.53
C THR A 32 8.43 8.19 -3.62
N SER A 33 8.46 6.91 -3.97
CA SER A 33 9.28 6.41 -5.09
C SER A 33 8.81 7.01 -6.42
N LEU A 34 7.51 7.09 -6.66
CA LEU A 34 6.96 7.73 -7.86
C LEU A 34 7.38 9.21 -7.96
N VAL A 35 7.26 9.96 -6.88
CA VAL A 35 7.65 11.37 -6.84
C VAL A 35 9.16 11.52 -7.03
N ASN A 36 9.96 10.70 -6.35
CA ASN A 36 11.41 10.82 -6.39
C ASN A 36 12.01 10.38 -7.72
N ASP A 37 11.48 9.32 -8.32
CA ASP A 37 12.08 8.69 -9.50
C ASP A 37 11.50 9.25 -10.81
N ILE A 38 10.29 9.82 -10.79
CA ILE A 38 9.62 10.36 -11.99
C ILE A 38 9.43 11.87 -11.94
N ILE A 39 9.12 12.46 -10.79
CA ILE A 39 8.78 13.88 -10.67
C ILE A 39 9.99 14.75 -10.31
N MET A 40 10.88 14.30 -9.42
CA MET A 40 12.08 15.05 -9.06
C MET A 40 13.10 15.23 -10.19
N PRO A 41 13.31 14.30 -11.16
CA PRO A 41 14.28 14.54 -12.22
C PRO A 41 13.89 15.73 -13.14
N PRO A 42 12.63 15.84 -13.61
CA PRO A 42 12.17 17.02 -14.35
C PRO A 42 12.09 18.29 -13.49
N LEU A 43 11.63 18.20 -12.24
CA LEU A 43 11.58 19.36 -11.34
C LEU A 43 12.98 19.86 -10.95
N GLY A 44 13.94 18.96 -10.73
CA GLY A 44 15.33 19.30 -10.44
C GLY A 44 16.05 19.92 -11.63
N LEU A 45 15.61 19.61 -12.86
CA LEU A 45 16.05 20.27 -14.08
C LEU A 45 15.39 21.63 -14.32
N LEU A 46 14.24 21.91 -13.69
CA LEU A 46 13.49 23.17 -13.84
C LEU A 46 13.69 24.16 -12.68
N LEU A 47 13.98 23.65 -11.49
CA LEU A 47 14.28 24.43 -10.28
C LEU A 47 15.80 24.56 -10.03
N GLY A 48 16.62 23.94 -10.89
CA GLY A 48 18.07 24.12 -10.99
C GLY A 48 18.45 25.06 -12.12
#